data_AF-A0A1D6IPW2-F1
#
_entry.id   AF-A0A1D6IPW2-F1
#
_cell.length_a   1.000
_cell.length_b   1.000
_cell.length_c   1.000
_cell.angle_alpha   90.00
_cell.angle_beta   90.00
_cell.angle_gamma   90.00
#
_symmetry.space_group_name_H-M   'P 1'
#
loop_
_entity.id
_entity.type
_entity.pdbx_description
1 polymer ?
#
loop_
_entity_poly.entity_id
_entity_poly.type
_entity_poly.pdbx_seq_one_letter_code
_entity_poly.pdbx_strand_id
1 'polypeptide(L)'
;MTVRAAAVLVAAAVLVLLLPGWAAAEWNLTKKGSVVTYDGRSLMIDGKRDLFFSGAIHYPRSPPEVWPKLIERAKEGGLNTIETYIFWNAHEPEPGKYNFEGRFDLIKYLKMIQEHDMYAIVRIGPFIQAEWNHGGLPYWLREIDHIIFRANNDPY
;
A
#
# COMPACT_ATOMS: atom_id res chain seq x y z
N MET A 1 -10.56 -64.34 -31.25
CA MET A 1 -11.69 -63.38 -31.15
C MET A 1 -12.00 -63.23 -29.67
N THR A 2 -11.43 -62.21 -28.99
CA THR A 2 -12.07 -60.91 -28.64
C THR A 2 -13.05 -61.08 -27.46
N VAL A 3 -13.00 -60.41 -26.30
CA VAL A 3 -12.37 -59.18 -25.80
C VAL A 3 -12.23 -59.30 -24.26
N ARG A 4 -11.15 -58.77 -23.68
CA ARG A 4 -10.99 -58.56 -22.22
C ARG A 4 -11.85 -57.38 -21.75
N ALA A 5 -12.65 -57.58 -20.71
CA ALA A 5 -13.46 -56.52 -20.08
C ALA A 5 -12.57 -55.39 -19.53
N ALA A 6 -13.04 -54.17 -19.77
CA ALA A 6 -12.36 -52.91 -19.59
C ALA A 6 -12.04 -52.56 -18.14
N ALA A 7 -10.77 -52.28 -17.86
CA ALA A 7 -10.36 -51.43 -16.76
C ALA A 7 -10.28 -49.99 -17.30
N VAL A 8 -11.32 -49.18 -17.05
CA VAL A 8 -11.21 -47.72 -17.16
C VAL A 8 -11.81 -47.15 -15.89
N LEU A 9 -11.02 -47.21 -14.81
CA LEU A 9 -11.20 -46.42 -13.62
C LEU A 9 -10.99 -44.95 -14.00
N VAL A 10 -12.11 -44.28 -14.25
CA VAL A 10 -12.44 -42.91 -13.84
C VAL A 10 -11.24 -41.96 -13.79
N ALA A 11 -11.05 -41.26 -14.91
CA ALA A 11 -10.19 -40.10 -15.05
C ALA A 11 -10.70 -38.91 -14.20
N ALA A 12 -10.42 -38.93 -12.89
CA ALA A 12 -10.85 -37.88 -11.96
C ALA A 12 -9.71 -37.23 -11.14
N ALA A 13 -8.43 -37.49 -11.43
CA ALA A 13 -7.34 -37.02 -10.53
C ALA A 13 -6.18 -36.25 -11.18
N VAL A 14 -6.28 -35.80 -12.45
CA VAL A 14 -5.13 -35.12 -13.11
C VAL A 14 -5.42 -33.69 -13.60
N LEU A 15 -6.64 -33.17 -13.44
CA LEU A 15 -6.97 -31.81 -13.90
C LEU A 15 -7.10 -30.76 -12.79
N VAL A 16 -6.27 -30.84 -11.74
CA VAL A 16 -6.08 -29.73 -10.76
C VAL A 16 -4.78 -28.96 -11.02
N LEU A 17 -4.01 -29.31 -12.06
CA LEU A 17 -2.76 -28.62 -12.42
C LEU A 17 -2.93 -27.38 -13.32
N LEU A 18 -4.14 -26.85 -13.45
CA LEU A 18 -4.42 -25.57 -14.12
C LEU A 18 -4.92 -24.51 -13.13
N LEU A 19 -4.42 -24.52 -11.89
CA LEU A 19 -4.54 -23.34 -11.05
C LEU A 19 -3.67 -22.25 -11.70
N PRO A 20 -4.25 -21.11 -12.12
CA PRO A 20 -3.45 -19.96 -12.50
C PRO A 20 -2.49 -19.64 -11.35
N GLY A 21 -1.28 -19.20 -11.68
CA GLY A 21 -0.23 -18.83 -10.71
C GLY A 21 -0.54 -17.58 -9.88
N TRP A 22 -1.79 -17.37 -9.51
CA TRP A 22 -2.21 -16.49 -8.42
C TRP A 22 -2.28 -17.29 -7.12
N ALA A 23 -1.21 -18.01 -6.79
CA ALA A 23 -0.92 -18.13 -5.37
C ALA A 23 -0.78 -16.69 -4.91
N ALA A 24 -1.68 -16.23 -4.03
CA ALA A 24 -1.49 -14.96 -3.32
C ALA A 24 -0.02 -14.91 -2.92
N ALA A 25 0.67 -13.85 -3.33
CA ALA A 25 2.12 -13.77 -3.14
C ALA A 25 2.34 -13.78 -1.62
N GLU A 26 2.63 -14.94 -1.02
CA GLU A 26 2.83 -14.99 0.42
C GLU A 26 4.04 -14.13 0.78
N TRP A 27 3.76 -13.01 1.45
CA TRP A 27 4.74 -12.05 1.90
C TRP A 27 5.52 -12.59 3.07
N ASN A 28 6.50 -13.41 2.76
CA ASN A 28 7.48 -13.86 3.72
C ASN A 28 8.47 -12.72 3.97
N LEU A 29 8.07 -11.76 4.82
CA LEU A 29 8.99 -10.75 5.34
C LEU A 29 10.20 -11.47 5.92
N THR A 30 11.38 -11.27 5.34
CA THR A 30 12.59 -11.87 5.92
C THR A 30 12.81 -11.30 7.32
N LYS A 31 13.62 -11.95 8.16
CA LYS A 31 14.00 -11.42 9.48
C LYS A 31 14.62 -10.01 9.43
N LYS A 32 14.99 -9.53 8.23
CA LYS A 32 15.51 -8.19 7.93
C LYS A 32 14.54 -7.32 7.10
N GLY A 33 13.29 -7.74 6.90
CA GLY A 33 12.34 -7.15 5.96
C GLY A 33 12.55 -7.64 4.52
N SER A 34 11.66 -7.26 3.61
CA SER A 34 11.84 -7.54 2.18
C SER A 34 12.81 -6.57 1.54
N VAL A 35 13.64 -7.07 0.62
CA VAL A 35 14.59 -6.26 -0.16
C VAL A 35 13.90 -5.74 -1.41
N VAL A 36 13.74 -4.41 -1.51
CA VAL A 36 13.18 -3.76 -2.69
C VAL A 36 14.32 -3.17 -3.54
N THR A 37 14.40 -3.58 -4.80
CA THR A 37 15.38 -3.09 -5.79
C THR A 37 14.69 -2.81 -7.12
N TYR A 38 15.43 -2.32 -8.10
CA TYR A 38 14.91 -2.11 -9.45
C TYR A 38 16.03 -2.22 -10.48
N ASP A 39 15.67 -2.37 -11.74
CA ASP A 39 16.55 -2.18 -12.88
C ASP A 39 15.84 -1.46 -14.02
N GLY A 40 16.43 -1.45 -15.21
CA GLY A 40 15.85 -0.80 -16.39
C GLY A 40 14.49 -1.36 -16.84
N ARG A 41 13.97 -2.43 -16.23
CA ARG A 41 12.70 -3.04 -16.59
C ARG A 41 11.62 -2.93 -15.53
N SER A 42 11.93 -3.16 -14.26
CA SER A 42 10.92 -3.20 -13.19
C SER A 42 11.51 -3.03 -11.80
N LEU A 43 10.61 -2.78 -10.84
CA LEU A 43 10.86 -3.05 -9.43
C LEU A 43 10.94 -4.57 -9.18
N MET A 44 11.65 -4.94 -8.12
CA MET A 44 11.84 -6.30 -7.65
C MET A 44 11.73 -6.35 -6.13
N ILE A 45 10.97 -7.31 -5.61
CA ILE A 45 10.91 -7.64 -4.19
C ILE A 45 11.55 -9.00 -3.98
N ASP A 46 12.57 -9.05 -3.13
CA ASP A 46 13.30 -10.28 -2.80
C ASP A 46 13.78 -11.02 -4.07
N GLY A 47 14.26 -10.24 -5.06
CA GLY A 47 14.77 -10.72 -6.34
C GLY A 47 13.70 -11.13 -7.36
N LYS A 48 12.41 -11.08 -7.00
CA LYS A 48 11.29 -11.37 -7.91
C LYS A 48 10.76 -10.08 -8.52
N ARG A 49 10.63 -10.05 -9.84
CA ARG A 49 10.01 -8.93 -10.55
C ARG A 49 8.52 -8.90 -10.31
N ASP A 50 8.00 -7.70 -10.11
CA ASP A 50 6.57 -7.47 -10.02
C ASP A 50 6.18 -6.17 -10.74
N LEU A 51 4.92 -6.08 -11.14
CA LEU A 51 4.29 -4.89 -11.69
C LEU A 51 3.34 -4.32 -10.65
N PHE A 52 3.55 -3.06 -10.27
CA PHE A 52 2.79 -2.42 -9.22
C PHE A 52 1.61 -1.68 -9.84
N PHE A 53 0.42 -2.29 -9.75
CA PHE A 53 -0.83 -1.65 -10.11
C PHE A 53 -1.36 -0.94 -8.88
N SER A 54 -1.14 0.38 -8.85
CA SER A 54 -1.43 1.21 -7.68
C SER A 54 -2.68 2.07 -7.86
N GLY A 55 -3.41 2.26 -6.76
CA GLY A 55 -4.50 3.23 -6.65
C GLY A 55 -4.40 4.04 -5.36
N ALA A 56 -4.68 5.34 -5.44
CA ALA A 56 -4.57 6.24 -4.30
C ALA A 56 -5.82 6.18 -3.41
N ILE A 57 -5.64 5.89 -2.12
CA ILE A 57 -6.67 5.92 -1.08
C ILE A 57 -6.09 6.66 0.12
N HIS A 58 -6.60 7.86 0.40
CA HIS A 58 -6.07 8.69 1.49
C HIS A 58 -6.84 8.42 2.79
N TYR A 59 -6.17 7.84 3.78
CA TYR A 59 -6.79 7.42 5.05
C TYR A 59 -7.62 8.52 5.74
N PRO A 60 -7.26 9.82 5.77
CA PRO A 60 -8.08 10.81 6.46
C PRO A 60 -9.35 11.23 5.70
N ARG A 61 -9.48 10.83 4.43
CA ARG A 61 -10.66 11.15 3.59
C ARG A 61 -11.81 10.17 3.77
N SER A 62 -11.61 9.13 4.56
CA SER A 62 -12.65 8.16 4.90
C SER A 62 -12.52 7.75 6.37
N PRO A 63 -13.63 7.39 7.02
CA PRO A 63 -13.59 6.96 8.41
C PRO A 63 -12.95 5.54 8.53
N PRO A 64 -12.29 5.19 9.65
CA PRO A 64 -11.57 3.91 9.78
C PRO A 64 -12.40 2.66 9.52
N GLU A 65 -13.70 2.72 9.78
CA GLU A 65 -14.64 1.61 9.62
C GLU A 65 -14.83 1.21 8.15
N VAL A 66 -14.52 2.09 7.20
CA VAL A 66 -14.65 1.79 5.77
C VAL A 66 -13.32 1.43 5.09
N TRP A 67 -12.18 1.63 5.74
CA TRP A 67 -10.87 1.33 5.15
C TRP A 67 -10.74 -0.12 4.66
N PRO A 68 -11.15 -1.16 5.44
CA PRO A 68 -11.03 -2.54 4.98
C PRO A 68 -11.78 -2.77 3.66
N LYS A 69 -13.02 -2.28 3.57
CA LYS A 69 -13.85 -2.40 2.37
C LYS A 69 -13.27 -1.67 1.16
N LEU A 70 -12.62 -0.52 1.36
CA LEU A 70 -11.97 0.23 0.28
C LEU A 70 -10.73 -0.52 -0.25
N ILE A 71 -9.92 -1.08 0.65
CA ILE A 71 -8.73 -1.86 0.33
C ILE A 71 -9.12 -3.17 -0.37
N GLU A 72 -10.12 -3.88 0.15
CA GLU A 72 -10.68 -5.09 -0.45
C GLU A 72 -11.17 -4.84 -1.87
N ARG A 73 -11.96 -3.79 -2.10
CA ARG A 73 -12.44 -3.45 -3.46
C ARG A 73 -11.33 -3.04 -4.42
N ALA A 74 -10.30 -2.36 -3.91
CA ALA A 74 -9.12 -2.04 -4.72
C ALA A 74 -8.43 -3.34 -5.18
N LYS A 75 -8.27 -4.31 -4.27
CA LYS A 75 -7.71 -5.63 -4.57
C LYS A 75 -8.58 -6.41 -5.57
N GLU A 76 -9.90 -6.48 -5.35
CA GLU A 76 -10.85 -7.10 -6.29
C GLU A 76 -10.82 -6.44 -7.68
N GLY A 77 -10.55 -5.13 -7.72
CA GLY A 77 -10.35 -4.36 -8.95
C GLY A 77 -9.01 -4.63 -9.66
N GLY A 78 -8.15 -5.49 -9.11
CA GLY A 78 -6.87 -5.88 -9.70
C GLY A 78 -5.68 -5.03 -9.26
N LEU A 79 -5.83 -4.15 -8.26
CA LEU A 79 -4.70 -3.46 -7.67
C LEU A 79 -3.95 -4.41 -6.73
N ASN A 80 -2.62 -4.31 -6.71
CA ASN A 80 -1.77 -4.97 -5.71
C ASN A 80 -1.11 -3.96 -4.77
N THR A 81 -1.32 -2.67 -4.99
CA THR A 81 -0.63 -1.60 -4.26
C THR A 81 -1.60 -0.47 -3.91
N ILE A 82 -1.62 -0.02 -2.66
CA ILE A 82 -2.34 1.19 -2.26
C ILE A 82 -1.35 2.34 -2.12
N GLU A 83 -1.68 3.50 -2.67
CA GLU A 83 -0.91 4.72 -2.50
C GLU A 83 -1.60 5.68 -1.52
N THR A 84 -0.82 6.30 -0.63
CA THR A 84 -1.33 7.39 0.22
C THR A 84 -0.27 8.44 0.50
N TYR A 85 -0.70 9.69 0.64
CA TYR A 85 0.10 10.74 1.28
C TYR A 85 0.13 10.63 2.79
N ILE A 86 1.08 11.30 3.44
CA ILE A 86 1.02 11.63 4.88
C ILE A 86 0.60 13.10 5.05
N PHE A 87 -0.38 13.35 5.92
CA PHE A 87 -1.00 14.66 6.10
C PHE A 87 -0.43 15.39 7.32
N TRP A 88 0.78 15.96 7.19
CA TRP A 88 1.54 16.52 8.33
C TRP A 88 0.72 17.48 9.20
N ASN A 89 0.02 18.44 8.62
CA ASN A 89 -0.80 19.39 9.37
C ASN A 89 -1.91 18.76 10.24
N ALA A 90 -2.37 17.56 9.90
CA ALA A 90 -3.33 16.83 10.71
C ALA A 90 -2.64 16.00 11.79
N HIS A 91 -1.42 15.52 11.50
CA HIS A 91 -0.60 14.78 12.44
C HIS A 91 0.13 15.65 13.44
N GLU A 92 0.35 16.94 13.18
CA GLU A 92 1.00 17.89 14.10
C GLU A 92 0.24 19.22 14.10
N PRO A 93 -0.99 19.26 14.67
CA PRO A 93 -1.82 20.47 14.69
C PRO A 93 -1.18 21.63 15.47
N GLU A 94 -0.34 21.32 16.46
CA GLU A 94 0.50 22.27 17.20
C GLU A 94 1.94 21.75 17.23
N PRO A 95 2.96 22.63 17.30
CA PRO A 95 4.36 22.21 17.34
C PRO A 95 4.62 21.20 18.45
N GLY A 96 5.17 20.03 18.09
CA GLY A 96 5.51 18.93 18.98
C GLY A 96 4.33 18.11 19.50
N LYS A 97 3.08 18.42 19.13
CA LYS A 97 1.90 17.66 19.55
C LYS A 97 1.38 16.80 18.42
N TYR A 98 1.62 15.50 18.52
CA TYR A 98 1.28 14.56 17.46
C TYR A 98 -0.09 13.91 17.63
N ASN A 99 -0.79 13.70 16.50
CA ASN A 99 -2.07 12.99 16.42
C ASN A 99 -1.97 11.81 15.44
N PHE A 100 -2.06 10.60 15.95
CA PHE A 100 -2.15 9.35 15.18
C PHE A 100 -3.38 8.54 15.60
N GLU A 101 -4.46 9.21 15.99
CA GLU A 101 -5.69 8.57 16.46
C GLU A 101 -6.81 8.63 15.41
N GLY A 102 -7.80 7.74 15.56
CA GLY A 102 -8.99 7.71 14.73
C GLY A 102 -8.67 7.62 13.23
N ARG A 103 -9.21 8.55 12.44
CA ARG A 103 -8.95 8.60 10.98
C ARG A 103 -7.53 9.06 10.61
N PHE A 104 -6.73 9.47 11.59
CA PHE A 104 -5.32 9.82 11.41
C PHE A 104 -4.39 8.72 11.90
N ASP A 105 -4.91 7.53 12.24
CA ASP A 105 -4.08 6.38 12.58
C ASP A 105 -3.44 5.76 11.33
N LEU A 106 -2.34 6.36 10.89
CA LEU A 106 -1.54 5.92 9.75
C LEU A 106 -1.03 4.49 9.94
N ILE A 107 -0.63 4.12 11.16
CA ILE A 107 -0.03 2.82 11.44
C ILE A 107 -1.08 1.72 11.29
N LYS A 108 -2.27 1.91 11.86
CA LYS A 108 -3.39 1.00 11.67
C LYS A 108 -3.77 0.88 10.20
N TYR A 109 -3.81 2.00 9.47
CA TYR A 109 -4.10 1.97 8.03
C TYR A 109 -3.09 1.15 7.22
N LEU A 110 -1.78 1.33 7.45
CA LEU A 110 -0.74 0.57 6.76
C LEU A 110 -0.77 -0.93 7.14
N LYS A 111 -1.07 -1.25 8.41
CA LYS A 111 -1.27 -2.64 8.84
C LYS A 111 -2.46 -3.29 8.14
N MET A 112 -3.56 -2.57 7.95
CA MET A 112 -4.70 -3.11 7.19
C MET A 112 -4.33 -3.40 5.74
N ILE A 113 -3.54 -2.52 5.08
CA ILE A 113 -3.05 -2.78 3.72
C ILE A 113 -2.22 -4.07 3.69
N GLN A 114 -1.32 -4.24 4.66
CA GLN A 114 -0.52 -5.46 4.82
C GLN A 114 -1.39 -6.71 5.07
N GLU A 115 -2.39 -6.63 5.93
CA GLU A 115 -3.34 -7.73 6.22
C GLU A 115 -4.13 -8.16 4.98
N HIS A 116 -4.33 -7.24 4.02
CA HIS A 116 -4.95 -7.53 2.73
C HIS A 116 -3.93 -8.01 1.67
N ASP A 117 -2.69 -8.31 2.04
CA ASP A 117 -1.67 -8.85 1.13
C ASP A 117 -1.25 -7.86 0.02
N MET A 118 -1.32 -6.56 0.31
CA MET A 118 -1.03 -5.49 -0.67
C MET A 118 0.23 -4.69 -0.29
N TYR A 119 0.92 -4.15 -1.30
CA TYR A 119 1.97 -3.15 -1.11
C TYR A 119 1.39 -1.80 -0.70
N ALA A 120 2.20 -0.97 -0.05
CA ALA A 120 1.90 0.44 0.17
C ALA A 120 2.98 1.34 -0.46
N ILE A 121 2.55 2.35 -1.22
CA ILE A 121 3.40 3.49 -1.62
C ILE A 121 3.06 4.64 -0.68
N VAL A 122 4.01 5.02 0.17
CA VAL A 122 3.83 6.09 1.16
C VAL A 122 4.50 7.37 0.68
N ARG A 123 3.69 8.35 0.28
CA ARG A 123 4.13 9.65 -0.21
C ARG A 123 4.22 10.63 0.95
N ILE A 124 5.37 10.61 1.63
CA ILE A 124 5.57 11.31 2.90
C ILE A 124 5.36 12.83 2.81
N GLY A 125 5.78 13.47 1.71
CA GLY A 125 5.74 14.94 1.58
C GLY A 125 7.08 15.59 1.95
N PRO A 126 7.10 16.68 2.76
CA PRO A 126 6.01 17.11 3.66
C PRO A 126 4.93 17.98 3.00
N PHE A 127 5.25 18.66 1.90
CA PHE A 127 4.23 19.26 1.03
C PHE A 127 3.67 18.18 0.10
N ILE A 128 2.36 17.98 0.15
CA ILE A 128 1.67 16.93 -0.60
C ILE A 128 0.75 17.48 -1.69
N GLN A 129 0.45 18.78 -1.67
CA GLN A 129 -0.66 19.39 -2.40
C GLN A 129 -1.98 18.67 -2.07
N ALA A 130 -2.29 17.63 -2.83
CA ALA A 130 -3.39 16.70 -2.64
C ALA A 130 -4.77 17.35 -2.56
N GLU A 131 -4.96 18.60 -3.00
CA GLU A 131 -6.18 19.37 -2.75
C GLU A 131 -6.57 19.32 -1.26
N TRP A 132 -5.55 19.42 -0.40
CA TRP A 132 -5.66 19.42 1.05
C TRP A 132 -5.30 20.79 1.61
N ASN A 133 -5.84 21.12 2.79
CA ASN A 133 -5.60 22.42 3.42
C ASN A 133 -4.09 22.71 3.52
N HIS A 134 -3.69 23.89 3.07
CA HIS A 134 -2.30 24.35 3.03
C HIS A 134 -1.30 23.34 2.39
N GLY A 135 -1.77 22.49 1.46
CA GLY A 135 -0.93 21.48 0.82
C GLY A 135 -0.30 20.47 1.79
N GLY A 136 -0.88 20.30 2.99
CA GLY A 136 -0.38 19.41 4.05
C GLY A 136 0.58 20.05 5.05
N LEU A 137 1.07 21.27 4.82
CA LEU A 137 1.95 21.93 5.79
C LEU A 137 1.15 22.47 6.98
N PRO A 138 1.65 22.32 8.23
CA PRO A 138 0.98 22.88 9.41
C PRO A 138 0.88 24.39 9.33
N TYR A 139 -0.23 24.96 9.79
CA TYR A 139 -0.42 26.42 9.70
C TYR A 139 0.58 27.18 10.57
N TRP A 140 0.96 26.65 11.73
CA TRP A 140 1.96 27.25 12.62
C TRP A 140 3.34 27.40 11.96
N LEU A 141 3.63 26.64 10.90
CA LEU A 141 4.91 26.70 10.18
C LEU A 141 5.13 28.11 9.58
N ARG A 142 4.07 28.79 9.17
CA ARG A 142 4.15 30.15 8.60
C ARG A 142 4.58 31.22 9.60
N GLU A 143 4.48 30.92 10.90
CA GLU A 143 4.79 31.86 11.98
C GLU A 143 6.26 31.77 12.39
N ILE A 144 7.04 30.86 11.78
CA ILE A 144 8.48 30.78 11.97
C ILE A 144 9.15 31.94 11.23
N ASP A 145 10.01 32.67 11.95
CA ASP A 145 10.69 33.83 11.40
C ASP A 145 11.56 33.47 10.18
N HIS A 146 11.54 34.34 9.17
CA HIS A 146 12.27 34.18 7.90
C HIS A 146 12.01 32.89 7.11
N ILE A 147 10.89 32.19 7.36
CA ILE A 147 10.62 30.92 6.66
C ILE A 147 10.25 31.12 5.18
N ILE A 148 10.82 30.26 4.33
CA ILE A 148 10.51 30.16 2.91
C ILE A 148 10.22 28.70 2.60
N PHE A 149 8.95 28.37 2.36
CA PHE A 149 8.54 27.00 2.11
C PHE A 149 9.16 26.43 0.84
N ARG A 150 9.57 25.15 0.91
CA ARG A 150 10.06 24.35 -0.23
C ARG A 150 11.28 24.98 -0.93
N ALA A 151 12.11 25.67 -0.17
CA ALA A 151 13.37 26.25 -0.61
C ALA A 151 14.53 25.73 0.26
N ASN A 152 15.76 26.00 -0.17
CA ASN A 152 16.94 25.82 0.68
C ASN A 152 16.99 26.95 1.71
N ASN A 153 16.27 26.79 2.83
CA ASN A 153 16.06 27.80 3.86
C ASN A 153 16.06 27.12 5.23
N ASP A 154 17.03 27.45 6.09
CA ASP A 154 17.26 26.72 7.36
C ASP A 154 16.01 26.58 8.27
N PRO A 155 15.09 27.56 8.36
CA PRO A 155 13.84 27.39 9.09
C PRO A 155 12.85 26.33 8.55
N TYR A 156 12.93 25.95 7.26
CA TYR A 156 12.03 24.99 6.60
C TYR A 156 12.62 23.58 6.55
#